data_AF-A0A4Q9WFA1-F1
#
_entry.id   AF-A0A4Q9WFA1-F1
#
_cell.length_a   1.000
_cell.length_b   1.000
_cell.length_c   1.000
_cell.angle_alpha   90.00
_cell.angle_beta   90.00
_cell.angle_gamma   90.00
#
_symmetry.space_group_name_H-M   'P 1'
#
loop_
_entity.id
_entity.type
_entity.pdbx_description
1 polymer ?
#
loop_
_entity_poly.entity_id
_entity_poly.type
_entity_poly.pdbx_seq_one_letter_code
_entity_poly.pdbx_strand_id
1 'polypeptide(L)'
;MANENVNKAKAHGQSVVSKTYNFFQQALTIAVILLISKIIESFIPFPMPASVIGLVLLFIALCTGIVKLGQVESVGTALTNNISFLFVPAGVSVINSLPILSKNPILIILLIIISTLLLLVCVGFASQFLVTKSLFPTAEQNEKSRHVEGDNH
;
A
#
# COMPACT_ATOMS: atom_id res chain seq x y z
N MET A 1 -38.48 -4.13 36.25
CA MET A 1 -37.82 -2.88 35.77
C MET A 1 -36.32 -3.06 35.49
N ALA A 2 -35.87 -4.22 34.99
CA ALA A 2 -34.44 -4.49 34.75
C ALA A 2 -34.12 -4.96 33.32
N ASN A 3 -35.11 -5.05 32.42
CA ASN A 3 -34.95 -5.55 31.04
C ASN A 3 -35.10 -4.44 29.98
N GLU A 4 -34.87 -3.18 30.34
CA GLU A 4 -34.88 -2.07 29.37
C GLU A 4 -33.46 -1.62 29.00
N ASN A 5 -32.47 -1.91 29.85
CA ASN A 5 -31.12 -1.36 29.72
C ASN A 5 -30.14 -2.23 28.92
N VAL A 6 -30.54 -3.45 28.53
CA VAL A 6 -29.71 -4.32 27.68
C VAL A 6 -29.94 -4.03 26.19
N ASN A 7 -31.10 -3.48 25.80
CA ASN A 7 -31.39 -3.21 24.38
C ASN A 7 -30.83 -1.86 23.88
N LYS A 8 -30.27 -1.03 24.77
CA LYS A 8 -29.71 0.29 24.42
C LYS A 8 -28.24 0.25 23.97
N ALA A 9 -27.59 -0.92 24.02
CA ALA A 9 -26.22 -1.12 23.53
C ALA A 9 -26.15 -1.48 22.02
N LYS A 10 -27.28 -1.50 21.30
CA LYS A 10 -27.34 -1.80 19.85
C LYS A 10 -27.31 -0.57 18.93
N ALA A 11 -26.87 0.60 19.40
CA ALA A 11 -27.04 1.85 18.64
C ALA A 11 -25.84 2.80 18.69
N HIS A 12 -24.61 2.30 18.47
CA HIS A 12 -23.48 3.19 18.25
C HIS A 12 -22.46 2.63 17.24
N GLY A 13 -22.35 3.32 16.09
CA GLY A 13 -21.14 3.27 15.26
C GLY A 13 -21.30 2.73 13.84
N GLN A 14 -21.84 3.57 12.95
CA GLN A 14 -21.64 3.54 11.49
C GLN A 14 -22.38 2.49 10.66
N SER A 15 -23.63 2.81 10.35
CA SER A 15 -24.17 2.58 9.01
C SER A 15 -23.40 3.43 7.99
N VAL A 16 -22.25 2.93 7.51
CA VAL A 16 -21.62 3.47 6.30
C VAL A 16 -22.63 3.35 5.17
N VAL A 17 -23.13 4.48 4.69
CA VAL A 17 -23.98 4.53 3.48
C VAL A 17 -23.13 4.00 2.32
N SER A 18 -23.27 2.72 1.99
CA SER A 18 -22.68 2.15 0.78
C SER A 18 -23.49 2.70 -0.39
N LYS A 19 -23.02 3.81 -0.97
CA LYS A 19 -23.32 4.03 -2.38
C LYS A 19 -22.76 2.82 -3.11
N THR A 20 -23.65 2.04 -3.74
CA THR A 20 -23.25 0.96 -4.64
C THR A 20 -22.61 1.62 -5.86
N TYR A 21 -21.29 1.75 -5.82
CA TYR A 21 -20.54 2.25 -6.96
C TYR A 21 -20.37 1.10 -7.93
N ASN A 22 -20.88 1.28 -9.15
CA ASN A 22 -20.71 0.31 -10.21
C ASN A 22 -19.21 0.08 -10.44
N PHE A 23 -18.82 -1.17 -10.65
CA PHE A 23 -17.43 -1.57 -10.92
C PHE A 23 -16.77 -0.70 -12.01
N PHE A 24 -17.53 -0.32 -13.05
CA PHE A 24 -17.08 0.59 -14.09
C PHE A 24 -16.74 2.00 -13.60
N GLN A 25 -17.55 2.58 -12.70
CA GLN A 25 -17.26 3.89 -12.12
C GLN A 25 -16.01 3.85 -11.23
N GLN A 26 -15.78 2.72 -10.57
CA GLN A 26 -14.57 2.53 -9.77
C GLN A 26 -13.32 2.46 -10.64
N ALA A 27 -13.38 1.67 -11.72
CA ALA A 27 -12.29 1.57 -12.69
C ALA A 27 -12.01 2.92 -13.35
N LEU A 28 -13.06 3.67 -13.70
CA LEU A 28 -12.94 5.01 -14.26
C LEU A 28 -12.25 5.97 -13.27
N THR A 29 -12.58 5.89 -11.98
CA THR A 29 -11.95 6.73 -10.94
C THR A 29 -10.44 6.48 -10.86
N ILE A 30 -10.03 5.20 -10.80
CA ILE A 30 -8.61 4.82 -10.79
C ILE A 30 -7.92 5.26 -12.09
N ALA A 31 -8.58 5.07 -13.25
CA ALA A 31 -8.04 5.44 -14.55
C ALA A 31 -7.86 6.96 -14.71
N VAL A 32 -8.83 7.77 -14.26
CA VAL A 32 -8.75 9.23 -14.29
C VAL A 32 -7.61 9.72 -13.41
N ILE A 33 -7.44 9.14 -12.21
CA ILE A 33 -6.33 9.50 -11.33
C ILE A 33 -4.99 9.16 -11.99
N LEU A 34 -4.84 7.96 -12.56
CA LEU A 34 -3.63 7.56 -13.29
C LEU A 34 -3.35 8.48 -14.50
N LEU A 35 -4.38 8.90 -15.22
CA LEU A 35 -4.25 9.80 -16.36
C LEU A 35 -3.78 11.19 -15.92
N ILE A 36 -4.36 11.73 -14.83
CA ILE A 36 -3.89 12.98 -14.20
C ILE A 36 -2.44 12.82 -13.75
N SER A 37 -2.08 11.71 -13.13
CA SER A 37 -0.70 11.44 -12.69
C SER A 37 0.29 11.36 -13.84
N LYS A 38 -0.11 10.83 -14.99
CA LYS A 38 0.72 10.80 -16.20
C LYS A 38 0.91 12.20 -16.82
N ILE A 39 -0.12 13.05 -16.74
CA ILE A 39 0.02 14.46 -17.12
C ILE A 39 1.01 15.16 -16.19
N ILE A 40 0.89 14.96 -14.87
CA ILE A 40 1.81 15.52 -13.87
C ILE A 40 3.24 15.03 -14.07
N GLU A 41 3.43 13.73 -14.34
CA GLU A 41 4.73 13.13 -14.68
C GLU A 41 5.40 13.90 -15.83
N SER A 42 4.65 14.25 -16.88
CA SER A 42 5.18 14.97 -18.03
C SER A 42 5.64 16.40 -17.74
N PHE A 43 5.18 17.01 -16.64
CA PHE A 43 5.61 18.35 -16.22
C PHE A 43 6.78 18.32 -15.23
N ILE A 44 7.03 17.18 -14.57
CA ILE A 44 8.08 17.05 -13.57
C ILE A 44 9.41 16.69 -14.26
N PRO A 45 10.52 17.39 -13.97
CA PRO A 45 11.83 17.13 -14.58
C PRO A 45 12.54 15.88 -14.00
N PHE A 46 11.94 15.19 -13.04
CA PHE A 46 12.49 14.00 -12.38
C PHE A 46 11.75 12.71 -12.83
N PRO A 47 12.47 11.60 -13.08
CA PRO A 47 11.86 10.33 -13.50
C PRO A 47 11.17 9.63 -12.33
N MET A 48 9.91 9.99 -12.06
CA MET A 48 9.04 9.28 -11.12
C MET A 48 7.92 8.55 -11.88
N PRO A 49 7.70 7.25 -11.64
CA PRO A 49 6.62 6.52 -12.31
C PRO A 49 5.25 7.15 -12.00
N ALA A 50 4.42 7.38 -13.03
CA ALA A 50 3.05 7.88 -12.85
C ALA A 50 2.23 7.09 -11.83
N SER A 51 2.46 5.78 -11.69
CA SER A 51 1.76 4.95 -10.70
C SER A 51 2.01 5.37 -9.26
N VAL A 52 3.23 5.83 -8.92
CA VAL A 52 3.56 6.28 -7.56
C VAL A 52 2.88 7.63 -7.28
N ILE A 53 2.91 8.54 -8.27
CA ILE A 53 2.20 9.81 -8.21
C ILE A 53 0.70 9.58 -8.02
N GLY A 54 0.12 8.62 -8.75
CA GLY A 54 -1.29 8.24 -8.65
C GLY A 54 -1.68 7.66 -7.30
N LEU A 55 -0.80 6.87 -6.69
CA LEU A 55 -1.02 6.36 -5.33
C LEU A 55 -1.11 7.51 -4.32
N VAL A 56 -0.18 8.47 -4.38
CA VAL A 56 -0.18 9.64 -3.50
C VAL A 56 -1.40 10.53 -3.75
N LEU A 57 -1.76 10.76 -5.02
CA LEU A 57 -2.93 11.55 -5.39
C LEU A 57 -4.24 10.91 -4.90
N LEU A 58 -4.39 9.58 -5.11
CA LEU A 58 -5.53 8.82 -4.63
C LEU A 58 -5.61 8.86 -3.10
N PHE A 59 -4.47 8.71 -2.41
CA PHE A 59 -4.41 8.80 -0.97
C PHE A 59 -4.90 10.16 -0.45
N ILE A 60 -4.41 11.26 -1.03
CA ILE A 60 -4.85 12.62 -0.67
C ILE A 60 -6.35 12.80 -0.98
N ALA A 61 -6.82 12.31 -2.13
CA ALA A 61 -8.24 12.39 -2.50
C ALA A 61 -9.14 11.59 -1.54
N LEU A 62 -8.64 10.49 -0.98
CA LEU A 62 -9.29 9.70 0.07
C LEU A 62 -9.31 10.47 1.39
N CYS A 63 -8.18 11.06 1.80
CA CYS A 63 -8.09 11.87 3.01
C CYS A 63 -9.00 13.12 2.96
N THR A 64 -9.15 13.73 1.79
CA THR A 64 -10.00 14.91 1.57
C THR A 64 -11.49 14.53 1.47
N GLY A 65 -11.81 13.24 1.39
CA GLY A 65 -13.18 12.73 1.26
C GLY A 65 -13.81 12.97 -0.12
N ILE A 66 -13.04 13.46 -1.10
CA ILE A 66 -13.48 13.64 -2.50
C ILE A 66 -13.77 12.29 -3.12
N VAL A 67 -12.90 11.31 -2.86
CA VAL A 67 -13.05 9.92 -3.29
C VAL A 67 -13.36 9.08 -2.05
N LYS A 68 -14.47 8.34 -2.06
CA LYS A 68 -14.77 7.38 -0.99
C LYS A 68 -14.03 6.07 -1.23
N LEU A 69 -13.58 5.39 -0.17
CA LEU A 69 -12.89 4.09 -0.27
C LEU A 69 -13.70 3.08 -1.12
N GLY A 70 -15.03 3.02 -0.93
CA GLY A 70 -15.90 2.17 -1.73
C GLY A 70 -15.96 2.48 -3.23
N GLN A 71 -15.37 3.59 -3.71
CA GLN A 71 -15.22 3.90 -5.14
C GLN A 71 -13.98 3.27 -5.77
N VAL A 72 -13.06 2.70 -4.99
CA VAL A 72 -11.81 2.14 -5.54
C VAL A 72 -11.50 0.75 -4.99
N GLU A 73 -12.12 0.37 -3.86
CA GLU A 73 -11.84 -0.87 -3.14
C GLU A 73 -12.12 -2.13 -3.97
N SER A 74 -13.27 -2.25 -4.64
CA SER A 74 -13.61 -3.48 -5.37
C SER A 74 -12.70 -3.69 -6.58
N VAL A 75 -12.48 -2.65 -7.37
CA VAL A 75 -11.58 -2.72 -8.54
C VAL A 75 -10.12 -2.87 -8.11
N GLY A 76 -9.66 -2.14 -7.10
CA GLY A 76 -8.30 -2.26 -6.56
C GLY A 76 -8.01 -3.65 -6.01
N THR A 77 -8.98 -4.24 -5.29
CA THR A 77 -8.90 -5.62 -4.80
C THR A 77 -8.90 -6.62 -5.97
N ALA A 78 -9.75 -6.43 -6.98
CA ALA A 78 -9.75 -7.28 -8.17
C ALA A 78 -8.42 -7.23 -8.94
N LEU A 79 -7.84 -6.04 -9.14
CA LEU A 79 -6.53 -5.86 -9.77
C LEU A 79 -5.41 -6.54 -8.99
N THR A 80 -5.41 -6.40 -7.66
CA THR A 80 -4.40 -6.99 -6.78
C THR A 80 -4.53 -8.51 -6.73
N ASN A 81 -5.75 -9.04 -6.64
CA ASN A 81 -6.01 -10.48 -6.69
C ASN A 81 -5.60 -11.11 -8.02
N ASN A 82 -5.65 -10.33 -9.11
CA ASN A 82 -5.25 -10.76 -10.45
C ASN A 82 -3.86 -10.24 -10.85
N ILE A 83 -3.00 -9.84 -9.90
CA ILE A 83 -1.66 -9.30 -10.20
C ILE A 83 -0.83 -10.30 -11.01
N SER A 84 -0.95 -11.60 -10.74
CA SER A 84 -0.28 -12.67 -11.48
C SER A 84 -0.67 -12.68 -12.95
N PHE A 85 -1.94 -12.44 -13.29
CA PHE A 85 -2.40 -12.33 -14.66
C PHE A 85 -1.80 -11.11 -15.37
N LEU A 86 -1.68 -9.97 -14.67
CA LEU A 86 -1.03 -8.76 -15.19
C LEU A 86 0.49 -8.93 -15.37
N PHE A 87 1.12 -9.79 -14.59
CA PHE A 87 2.54 -10.11 -14.73
C PHE A 87 2.85 -11.00 -15.93
N VAL A 88 1.91 -11.81 -16.43
CA VAL A 88 2.16 -12.68 -17.59
C VAL A 88 2.56 -11.89 -18.84
N PRO A 89 1.79 -10.88 -19.31
CA PRO A 89 2.20 -10.05 -20.45
C PRO A 89 3.51 -9.31 -20.22
N ALA A 90 3.72 -8.77 -19.02
CA ALA A 90 4.96 -8.07 -18.65
C ALA A 90 6.17 -9.01 -18.73
N GLY A 91 6.05 -10.22 -18.21
CA GLY A 91 7.08 -11.25 -18.26
C GLY A 91 7.42 -11.70 -19.68
N VAL A 92 6.41 -11.83 -20.56
CA VAL A 92 6.64 -12.12 -21.98
C VAL A 92 7.40 -10.97 -22.66
N SER A 93 7.12 -9.71 -22.31
CA SER A 93 7.91 -8.59 -22.83
C SER A 93 9.38 -8.65 -22.40
N VAL A 94 9.64 -9.12 -21.16
CA VAL A 94 11.00 -9.32 -20.64
C VAL A 94 11.68 -10.50 -21.35
N ILE A 95 10.98 -11.61 -21.60
CA ILE A 95 11.55 -12.78 -22.28
C ILE A 95 12.07 -12.42 -23.68
N ASN A 96 11.34 -11.58 -24.40
CA ASN A 96 11.73 -11.08 -25.71
C ASN A 96 13.00 -10.20 -25.66
N SER A 97 13.30 -9.63 -24.49
CA SER A 97 14.47 -8.78 -24.24
C SER A 97 15.63 -9.50 -23.55
N LEU A 98 15.48 -10.81 -23.24
CA LEU A 98 16.53 -11.61 -22.60
C LEU A 98 17.89 -11.58 -23.31
N PRO A 99 18.00 -11.59 -24.66
CA PRO A 99 19.29 -11.56 -25.34
C PRO A 99 20.15 -10.35 -24.95
N ILE A 100 19.52 -9.23 -24.59
CA ILE A 100 20.21 -8.01 -24.15
C ILE A 100 20.64 -8.16 -22.68
N LEU A 101 19.79 -8.77 -21.86
CA LEU A 101 20.03 -8.98 -20.43
C LEU A 101 21.12 -10.04 -20.16
N SER A 102 21.19 -11.06 -21.01
CA SER A 102 22.21 -12.12 -20.95
C SER A 102 23.63 -11.65 -21.26
N LYS A 103 23.82 -10.42 -21.75
CA LYS A 103 25.17 -9.87 -21.99
C LYS A 103 25.96 -9.65 -20.70
N ASN A 104 25.30 -9.27 -19.60
CA ASN A 104 25.95 -8.99 -18.31
C ASN A 104 25.07 -9.41 -17.11
N PRO A 105 24.83 -10.72 -16.91
CA PRO A 105 23.90 -11.19 -15.88
C PRO A 105 24.42 -10.93 -14.46
N ILE A 106 25.74 -10.94 -14.27
CA ILE A 106 26.34 -10.70 -12.95
C ILE A 106 26.11 -9.25 -12.50
N LEU A 107 26.26 -8.29 -13.42
CA LEU A 107 26.04 -6.87 -13.13
C LEU A 107 24.57 -6.60 -12.81
N ILE A 108 23.62 -7.24 -13.52
CA ILE A 108 22.19 -7.05 -13.26
C ILE A 108 21.77 -7.62 -11.89
N ILE A 109 22.24 -8.81 -11.52
CA ILE A 109 21.96 -9.41 -10.21
C ILE A 109 22.50 -8.49 -9.10
N LEU A 110 23.74 -8.01 -9.25
CA LEU A 110 24.36 -7.14 -8.26
C LEU A 110 23.58 -5.82 -8.13
N LEU A 111 23.17 -5.21 -9.25
CA LEU A 111 22.34 -4.00 -9.28
C LEU A 111 21.01 -4.21 -8.54
N ILE A 112 20.32 -5.32 -8.79
CA ILE A 112 19.03 -5.64 -8.15
C ILE A 112 19.21 -5.79 -6.64
N ILE A 113 20.21 -6.55 -6.20
CA ILE A 113 20.48 -6.75 -4.76
C ILE A 113 20.78 -5.41 -4.09
N ILE A 114 21.70 -4.62 -4.66
CA ILE A 114 22.08 -3.32 -4.11
C ILE A 114 20.88 -2.37 -4.08
N SER A 115 20.12 -2.28 -5.17
CA SER A 115 18.92 -1.42 -5.25
C SER A 115 17.84 -1.85 -4.26
N THR A 116 17.65 -3.15 -4.07
CA THR A 116 16.66 -3.69 -3.12
C THR A 116 17.08 -3.36 -1.69
N LEU A 117 18.36 -3.55 -1.35
CA LEU A 117 18.90 -3.24 -0.03
C LEU A 117 18.77 -1.73 0.27
N LEU A 118 19.15 -0.88 -0.69
CA LEU A 118 18.99 0.58 -0.60
C LEU A 118 17.53 0.99 -0.41
N LEU A 119 16.61 0.38 -1.19
CA LEU A 119 15.18 0.65 -1.06
C LEU A 119 14.66 0.24 0.32
N LEU A 120 15.03 -0.94 0.82
CA LEU A 120 14.64 -1.41 2.15
C LEU A 120 15.17 -0.51 3.26
N VAL A 121 16.44 -0.09 3.19
CA VAL A 121 17.03 0.85 4.16
C VAL A 121 16.32 2.20 4.11
N CYS A 122 16.06 2.73 2.91
CA CYS A 122 15.38 4.01 2.73
C CYS A 122 13.94 3.97 3.26
N VAL A 123 13.18 2.92 2.93
CA VAL A 123 11.81 2.70 3.45
C VAL A 123 11.82 2.49 4.96
N GLY A 124 12.79 1.73 5.49
CA GLY A 124 12.95 1.51 6.92
C GLY A 124 13.23 2.81 7.67
N PHE A 125 14.15 3.63 7.16
CA PHE A 125 14.47 4.93 7.74
C PHE A 125 13.29 5.91 7.64
N ALA A 126 12.62 5.96 6.48
CA ALA A 126 11.41 6.77 6.30
C ALA A 126 10.29 6.37 7.27
N SER A 127 10.10 5.05 7.47
CA SER A 127 9.14 4.51 8.44
C SER A 127 9.50 4.90 9.87
N GLN A 128 10.76 4.70 10.27
CA GLN A 128 11.23 5.09 11.61
C GLN A 128 11.12 6.60 11.86
N PHE A 129 11.41 7.43 10.85
CA PHE A 129 11.25 8.88 10.92
C PHE A 129 9.78 9.28 11.08
N LEU A 130 8.87 8.62 10.36
CA LEU A 130 7.42 8.82 10.52
C LEU A 130 6.95 8.43 11.92
N VAL A 131 7.35 7.25 12.41
CA VAL A 131 6.94 6.71 13.72
C VAL A 131 7.52 7.53 14.88
N THR A 132 8.73 8.06 14.74
CA THR A 132 9.35 8.94 15.75
C THR A 132 8.57 10.24 15.93
N LYS A 133 7.83 10.71 14.91
CA LYS A 133 6.92 11.86 15.02
C LYS A 133 5.51 11.49 15.49
N SER A 134 5.12 10.21 15.50
CA SER A 134 3.78 9.78 15.93
C SER A 134 3.76 8.35 16.50
N LEU A 135 3.74 8.28 17.84
CA LEU A 135 2.94 7.37 18.66
C LEU A 135 2.90 5.87 18.27
N PHE A 136 4.03 5.16 18.39
CA PHE A 136 4.01 3.72 18.68
C PHE A 136 5.09 3.37 19.71
N PRO A 137 4.72 3.12 20.99
CA PRO A 137 5.59 2.43 21.94
C PRO A 137 5.76 0.98 21.44
N THR A 138 6.99 0.59 21.14
CA THR A 138 7.37 -0.82 20.99
C THR A 138 7.18 -1.50 22.34
N ALA A 139 5.96 -1.98 22.63
CA ALA A 139 5.67 -2.85 23.77
C ALA A 139 6.13 -4.27 23.43
N GLU A 140 7.45 -4.47 23.33
CA GLU A 140 8.03 -5.82 23.19
C GLU A 140 9.39 -5.95 23.91
N GLN A 141 9.49 -5.39 25.13
CA GLN A 141 10.65 -5.61 26.00
C GLN A 141 10.32 -5.91 27.48
N ASN A 142 9.07 -6.25 27.82
CA ASN A 142 8.67 -6.48 29.22
C ASN A 142 8.24 -7.92 29.55
N GLU A 143 8.60 -8.91 28.72
CA GLU A 143 8.34 -10.34 29.01
C GLU A 143 9.61 -11.15 29.33
N LYS A 144 10.81 -10.63 29.04
CA LYS A 144 12.08 -11.32 29.33
C LYS A 144 12.71 -10.99 30.69
N SER A 145 11.96 -10.35 31.59
CA SER A 145 12.43 -10.05 32.96
C SER A 145 11.66 -10.77 34.06
N ARG A 146 10.63 -11.59 33.73
CA ARG A 146 9.86 -12.36 34.73
C ARG A 146 10.27 -13.82 34.88
N HIS A 147 11.18 -14.34 34.06
CA HIS A 147 11.58 -15.75 34.09
C HIS A 147 12.96 -16.02 34.72
N VAL A 148 13.59 -15.03 35.37
CA VAL A 148 14.86 -15.21 36.08
C VAL A 148 14.74 -15.06 37.60
N GLU A 149 13.59 -14.59 38.11
CA GLU A 149 13.37 -14.38 39.56
C GLU A 149 12.76 -15.62 40.26
N GLY A 150 12.64 -16.76 39.56
CA GLY A 150 12.00 -17.97 40.08
C GLY A 150 12.94 -19.12 40.45
N ASP A 151 14.22 -19.06 40.06
CA ASP A 151 15.23 -20.09 40.36
C ASP A 151 16.32 -19.48 41.23
N ASN A 152 15.97 -19.14 42.47
CA ASN A 152 16.89 -19.01 43.58
C ASN A 152 16.14 -19.37 44.87
N HIS A 153 15.85 -20.67 45.00
CA HIS A 153 15.67 -21.35 46.28
C HIS A 153 16.05 -22.82 46.14
#